data_AF-A0A6P6GEU0-F1
#
_entry.id   AF-A0A6P6GEU0-F1
#
_cell.length_a   1.000
_cell.length_b   1.000
_cell.length_c   1.000
_cell.angle_alpha   90.00
_cell.angle_beta   90.00
_cell.angle_gamma   90.00
#
_symmetry.space_group_name_H-M   'P 1'
#
loop_
_entity.id
_entity.type
_entity.pdbx_description
1 polymer ?
#
loop_
_entity_poly.entity_id
_entity_poly.type
_entity_poly.pdbx_seq_one_letter_code
_entity_poly.pdbx_strand_id
1 'polypeptide(L)'
;MDLGSFPEDQRISVVSLIDMWTEFYELEEDGDAVINLIDLDLRNLANLVVTRKDANADDDYYSEHFATQHDLLRDLAIHQSIQDPVGQRKRLIMNLRGDNLPKWWKEHEQQPFKAHLLSISTDETFSSKWFDMQLPEAKILVLNFRTKDYALPKFVENMSQLKVLIVTNYSSFHAEVGNFQLLGSLNNMKRIRLERISIPTPSKTPVKLENLQKISLFMCSIGDAFSNCSIKLSEFLPNLKEMNIDFCDDLVKLPVEFCDSNCMKKLSITYCPKLSELPDGIGDMVNLEVLRLRSCIRLQGLPGSIGNLSNLTFLDICDCVSIENLPDRVGELHNLRKLNMTNCSKLQDLPESLKELEQLKVLICDDNGKQLWESSLPHRNDVDIRLTIKDINLNWMPGFG
;
A
#
# COMPACT_ATOMS: atom_id res chain seq x y z
N MET A 1 16.78 -2.99 -14.08
CA MET A 1 17.79 -3.00 -13.00
C MET A 1 17.14 -3.20 -11.63
N ASP A 2 16.26 -2.30 -11.20
CA ASP A 2 15.71 -2.36 -9.83
C ASP A 2 14.85 -3.59 -9.54
N LEU A 3 14.25 -4.22 -10.55
CA LEU A 3 13.52 -5.49 -10.41
C LEU A 3 14.40 -6.63 -9.87
N GLY A 4 15.73 -6.56 -10.06
CA GLY A 4 16.67 -7.50 -9.45
C GLY A 4 16.74 -7.43 -7.91
N SER A 5 16.12 -6.41 -7.31
CA SER A 5 16.02 -6.23 -5.85
C SER A 5 15.05 -7.20 -5.18
N PHE A 6 14.30 -7.99 -5.96
CA PHE A 6 13.33 -8.95 -5.45
C PHE A 6 13.81 -10.38 -5.73
N PRO A 7 13.38 -11.37 -4.93
CA PRO A 7 13.78 -12.76 -5.13
C PRO A 7 13.29 -13.30 -6.48
N GLU A 8 14.02 -14.28 -7.00
CA GLU A 8 13.65 -15.03 -8.20
C GLU A 8 12.29 -15.73 -8.02
N ASP A 9 11.54 -15.88 -9.11
CA ASP A 9 10.20 -16.50 -9.15
C ASP A 9 9.14 -15.86 -8.24
N GLN A 10 9.40 -14.66 -7.69
CA GLN A 10 8.43 -13.95 -6.88
C GLN A 10 7.74 -12.86 -7.68
N ARG A 11 6.44 -12.72 -7.44
CA ARG A 11 5.67 -11.57 -7.93
C ARG A 11 6.17 -10.31 -7.23
N ILE A 12 6.41 -9.26 -8.01
CA ILE A 12 6.83 -7.96 -7.50
C ILE A 12 5.60 -7.07 -7.43
N SER A 13 5.22 -6.61 -6.24
CA SER A 13 4.13 -5.64 -6.13
C SER A 13 4.47 -4.38 -6.93
N VAL A 14 3.53 -3.93 -7.78
CA VAL A 14 3.71 -2.68 -8.53
C VAL A 14 3.86 -1.49 -7.57
N VAL A 15 3.15 -1.49 -6.44
CA VAL A 15 3.29 -0.47 -5.40
C VAL A 15 4.71 -0.39 -4.85
N SER A 16 5.39 -1.53 -4.67
CA SER A 16 6.81 -1.54 -4.26
C SER A 16 7.69 -0.82 -5.28
N LEU A 17 7.47 -1.06 -6.58
CA LEU A 17 8.23 -0.39 -7.64
C LEU A 17 7.92 1.10 -7.72
N ILE A 18 6.65 1.49 -7.58
CA ILE A 18 6.24 2.90 -7.53
C ILE A 18 6.93 3.61 -6.37
N ASP A 19 6.80 3.07 -5.15
CA ASP A 19 7.37 3.69 -3.96
C ASP A 19 8.89 3.83 -4.06
N MET A 20 9.57 2.83 -4.63
CA MET A 20 11.00 2.90 -4.94
C MET A 20 11.30 3.99 -5.97
N TRP A 21 10.65 3.95 -7.13
CA TRP A 21 11.01 4.79 -8.26
C TRP A 21 10.69 6.26 -8.07
N THR A 22 9.57 6.57 -7.41
CA THR A 22 9.22 7.96 -7.07
C THR A 22 10.34 8.63 -6.28
N GLU A 23 10.92 7.94 -5.29
CA GLU A 23 11.97 8.52 -4.45
C GLU A 23 13.40 8.34 -5.00
N PHE A 24 13.65 7.26 -5.75
CA PHE A 24 14.96 7.00 -6.35
C PHE A 24 15.26 7.93 -7.52
N TYR A 25 14.27 8.11 -8.40
CA TYR A 25 14.36 8.91 -9.62
C TYR A 25 13.77 10.31 -9.47
N GLU A 26 13.27 10.65 -8.28
CA GLU A 26 12.75 11.99 -7.94
C GLU A 26 11.61 12.40 -8.88
N LEU A 27 10.67 11.47 -9.08
CA LEU A 27 9.47 11.69 -9.90
C LEU A 27 8.49 12.63 -9.19
N GLU A 28 7.72 13.39 -9.96
CA GLU A 28 6.77 14.37 -9.40
C GLU A 28 5.54 13.67 -8.82
N GLU A 29 5.05 12.65 -9.53
CA GLU A 29 3.84 11.90 -9.15
C GLU A 29 4.06 10.38 -9.21
N ASP A 30 3.27 9.63 -8.43
CA ASP A 30 3.31 8.16 -8.46
C ASP A 30 2.90 7.59 -9.84
N GLY A 31 2.11 8.34 -10.61
CA GLY A 31 1.71 8.00 -11.99
C GLY A 31 2.90 7.91 -12.96
N ASP A 32 3.94 8.72 -12.77
CA ASP A 32 5.16 8.69 -13.61
C ASP A 32 5.89 7.34 -13.48
N ALA A 33 5.90 6.76 -12.28
CA ALA A 33 6.50 5.46 -12.04
C ALA A 33 5.74 4.34 -12.78
N VAL A 34 4.43 4.47 -12.89
CA VAL A 34 3.57 3.52 -13.61
C VAL A 34 3.82 3.57 -15.11
N ILE A 35 3.97 4.77 -15.67
CA ILE A 35 4.29 4.95 -17.09
C ILE A 35 5.60 4.21 -17.44
N ASN A 36 6.61 4.32 -16.58
CA ASN A 36 7.86 3.56 -16.75
C ASN A 36 7.63 2.05 -16.73
N LEU A 37 6.74 1.55 -15.85
CA LEU A 37 6.42 0.13 -15.81
C LEU A 37 5.70 -0.35 -17.07
N ILE A 38 4.77 0.45 -17.59
CA ILE A 38 4.07 0.18 -18.85
C ILE A 38 5.05 0.15 -20.02
N ASP A 39 6.02 1.08 -20.10
CA ASP A 39 7.06 1.05 -21.14
C ASP A 39 7.95 -0.20 -21.05
N LEU A 40 8.29 -0.65 -19.83
CA LEU A 40 9.02 -1.90 -19.64
C LEU A 40 8.23 -3.12 -20.11
N ASP A 41 6.91 -3.15 -19.84
CA ASP A 41 6.00 -4.20 -20.30
C ASP A 41 5.90 -4.23 -21.83
N LEU A 42 5.70 -3.07 -22.47
CA LEU A 42 5.64 -2.94 -23.94
C LEU A 42 6.94 -3.37 -24.63
N ARG A 43 8.08 -3.24 -23.95
CA ARG A 43 9.39 -3.69 -24.45
C ARG A 43 9.71 -5.15 -24.14
N ASN A 44 8.82 -5.87 -23.48
CA ASN A 44 9.01 -7.24 -22.99
C ASN A 44 10.21 -7.36 -22.02
N LEU A 45 10.48 -6.32 -21.24
CA LEU A 45 11.56 -6.28 -20.23
C LEU A 45 11.06 -6.62 -18.81
N ALA A 46 9.76 -6.46 -18.61
CA ALA A 46 8.99 -6.97 -17.48
C ALA A 46 7.63 -7.42 -18.04
N ASN A 47 6.85 -8.14 -17.24
CA ASN A 47 5.47 -8.48 -17.59
C ASN A 47 4.55 -7.94 -16.49
N LEU A 48 3.72 -6.96 -16.84
CA LEU A 48 2.76 -6.33 -15.95
C LEU A 48 1.47 -7.13 -15.95
N VAL A 49 1.13 -7.72 -14.82
CA VAL A 49 -0.13 -8.45 -14.65
C VAL A 49 -1.13 -7.56 -13.94
N VAL A 50 -2.11 -7.10 -14.71
CA VAL A 50 -3.31 -6.41 -14.23
C VAL A 50 -4.33 -7.46 -13.81
N THR A 51 -4.65 -7.49 -12.53
CA THR A 51 -5.52 -8.52 -11.94
C THR A 51 -7.01 -8.21 -12.06
N ARG A 52 -7.37 -6.94 -12.32
CA ARG A 52 -8.74 -6.52 -12.61
C ARG A 52 -8.76 -5.44 -13.70
N LYS A 53 -9.50 -5.71 -14.79
CA LYS A 53 -9.65 -4.77 -15.92
C LYS A 53 -10.59 -3.59 -15.61
N ASP A 54 -11.31 -3.68 -14.50
CA ASP A 54 -12.32 -2.72 -14.05
C ASP A 54 -11.70 -1.42 -13.51
N ALA A 55 -10.40 -1.47 -13.17
CA ALA A 55 -9.63 -0.30 -12.78
C ALA A 55 -9.34 0.53 -14.04
N ASN A 56 -10.20 1.51 -14.32
CA ASN A 56 -9.86 2.57 -15.27
C ASN A 56 -8.49 3.15 -14.87
N ALA A 57 -7.63 3.38 -15.87
CA ALA A 57 -6.28 3.92 -15.67
C ALA A 57 -6.24 5.23 -14.86
N ASP A 58 -7.37 5.90 -14.70
CA ASP A 58 -7.54 7.17 -13.99
C ASP A 58 -7.55 7.07 -12.44
N ASP A 59 -7.59 5.88 -11.83
CA ASP A 59 -7.80 5.74 -10.37
C ASP A 59 -6.53 5.59 -9.51
N ASP A 60 -5.34 5.64 -10.14
CA ASP A 60 -4.00 5.48 -9.52
C ASP A 60 -3.87 4.31 -8.53
N TYR A 61 -4.69 3.25 -8.69
CA TYR A 61 -4.76 2.15 -7.74
C TYR A 61 -4.08 0.90 -8.28
N TYR A 62 -2.88 0.65 -7.78
CA TYR A 62 -2.00 -0.43 -8.25
C TYR A 62 -1.74 -1.51 -7.21
N SER A 63 -2.39 -1.50 -6.04
CA SER A 63 -2.15 -2.49 -4.98
C SER A 63 -2.41 -3.93 -5.41
N GLU A 64 -3.30 -4.14 -6.38
CA GLU A 64 -3.61 -5.48 -6.91
C GLU A 64 -2.73 -5.90 -8.08
N HIS A 65 -1.88 -5.00 -8.58
CA HIS A 65 -1.05 -5.25 -9.75
C HIS A 65 0.30 -5.81 -9.32
N PHE A 66 0.83 -6.73 -10.12
CA PHE A 66 2.18 -7.24 -9.92
C PHE A 66 2.95 -7.29 -11.23
N ALA A 67 4.25 -7.10 -11.15
CA ALA A 67 5.18 -7.33 -12.23
C ALA A 67 5.87 -8.68 -12.03
N THR A 68 6.13 -9.38 -13.13
CA THR A 68 7.08 -10.49 -13.17
C THR A 68 8.23 -10.14 -14.10
N GLN A 69 9.39 -10.76 -13.88
CA GLN A 69 10.55 -10.60 -14.73
C GLN A 69 11.11 -11.98 -15.08
N HIS A 70 11.55 -12.16 -16.32
CA HIS A 70 12.26 -13.37 -16.73
C HIS A 70 13.61 -13.47 -16.02
N ASP A 71 14.00 -14.67 -15.59
CA ASP A 71 15.23 -14.93 -14.81
C ASP A 71 16.49 -14.38 -15.48
N LEU A 72 16.67 -14.59 -16.80
CA LEU A 72 17.77 -14.02 -17.57
C LEU A 72 17.87 -12.49 -17.47
N LEU A 73 16.75 -11.77 -17.45
CA LEU A 73 16.74 -10.31 -17.32
C LEU A 73 17.04 -9.88 -15.87
N ARG A 74 16.60 -10.68 -14.90
CA ARG A 74 16.93 -10.48 -13.49
C ARG A 74 18.44 -10.68 -13.25
N ASP A 75 19.00 -11.77 -13.78
CA ASP A 75 20.42 -12.07 -13.70
C ASP A 75 21.27 -11.04 -14.44
N LEU A 76 20.80 -10.58 -15.61
CA LEU A 76 21.45 -9.48 -16.32
C LEU A 76 21.44 -8.20 -15.47
N ALA A 77 20.34 -7.90 -14.78
CA ALA A 77 20.25 -6.75 -13.89
C ALA A 77 21.19 -6.86 -12.68
N ILE A 78 21.33 -8.05 -12.09
CA ILE A 78 22.29 -8.29 -11.02
C ILE A 78 23.72 -8.16 -11.57
N HIS A 79 24.01 -8.77 -12.71
CA HIS A 79 25.32 -8.71 -13.36
C HIS A 79 25.76 -7.29 -13.69
N GLN A 80 24.85 -6.48 -14.23
CA GLN A 80 25.11 -5.06 -14.51
C GLN A 80 25.32 -4.25 -13.21
N SER A 81 24.70 -4.65 -12.09
CA SER A 81 24.87 -3.98 -10.79
C SER A 81 26.21 -4.24 -10.11
N ILE A 82 26.95 -5.27 -10.54
CA ILE A 82 28.22 -5.68 -9.91
C ILE A 82 29.48 -5.31 -10.69
N GLN A 83 29.34 -4.61 -11.83
CA GLN A 83 30.47 -4.22 -12.70
C GLN A 83 31.45 -3.28 -11.99
N ASP A 84 30.94 -2.37 -11.17
CA ASP A 84 31.77 -1.46 -10.39
C ASP A 84 32.36 -2.16 -9.15
N PRO A 85 33.51 -1.69 -8.63
CA PRO A 85 34.02 -2.10 -7.34
C PRO A 85 32.96 -1.96 -6.25
N VAL A 86 32.89 -2.92 -5.33
CA VAL A 86 31.75 -3.06 -4.40
C VAL A 86 31.38 -1.79 -3.63
N GLY A 87 32.37 -1.03 -3.13
CA GLY A 87 32.14 0.25 -2.45
C GLY A 87 31.59 1.38 -3.34
N GLN A 88 31.70 1.27 -4.66
CA GLN A 88 31.24 2.26 -5.64
C GLN A 88 29.92 1.89 -6.31
N ARG A 89 29.38 0.69 -6.06
CA ARG A 89 28.15 0.23 -6.70
C ARG A 89 26.97 1.10 -6.26
N LYS A 90 26.18 1.57 -7.22
CA LYS A 90 24.92 2.29 -6.95
C LYS A 90 23.85 1.40 -6.32
N ARG A 91 23.91 0.08 -6.57
CA ARG A 91 22.96 -0.92 -6.09
C ARG A 91 23.71 -2.06 -5.42
N LEU A 92 23.35 -2.39 -4.19
CA LEU A 92 23.81 -3.59 -3.51
C LEU A 92 22.64 -4.54 -3.38
N ILE A 93 22.68 -5.64 -4.14
CA ILE A 93 21.68 -6.70 -4.11
C ILE A 93 22.35 -7.94 -3.52
N MET A 94 21.84 -8.41 -2.38
CA MET A 94 22.43 -9.49 -1.61
C MET A 94 21.43 -10.62 -1.40
N ASN A 95 21.86 -11.84 -1.69
CA ASN A 95 21.12 -13.06 -1.36
C ASN A 95 21.95 -13.86 -0.35
N LEU A 96 21.50 -13.90 0.90
CA LEU A 96 22.16 -14.56 2.01
C LEU A 96 21.49 -15.92 2.27
N ARG A 97 22.31 -16.98 2.33
CA ARG A 97 21.87 -18.31 2.76
C ARG A 97 22.45 -18.62 4.12
N GLY A 98 21.61 -18.69 5.16
CA GLY A 98 22.07 -18.68 6.55
C GLY A 98 22.93 -17.45 6.86
N ASP A 99 23.88 -17.60 7.79
CA ASP A 99 24.82 -16.52 8.16
C ASP A 99 26.04 -16.43 7.21
N ASN A 100 25.92 -16.96 5.98
CA ASN A 100 27.01 -16.93 4.99
C ASN A 100 27.10 -15.56 4.33
N LEU A 101 27.83 -14.66 4.99
CA LEU A 101 28.00 -13.30 4.53
C LEU A 101 29.09 -13.18 3.47
N PRO A 102 28.89 -12.31 2.46
CA PRO A 102 29.92 -12.00 1.48
C PRO A 102 31.22 -11.52 2.14
N LYS A 103 32.37 -11.99 1.63
CA LYS A 103 33.70 -11.61 2.15
C LYS A 103 33.91 -10.09 2.19
N TRP A 104 33.49 -9.42 1.11
CA TRP A 104 33.60 -7.97 0.96
C TRP A 104 32.82 -7.18 2.03
N TRP A 105 31.80 -7.75 2.66
CA TRP A 105 31.06 -7.08 3.74
C TRP A 105 31.96 -6.90 4.96
N LYS A 106 32.74 -7.94 5.30
CA LYS A 106 33.72 -7.88 6.41
C LYS A 106 34.91 -6.98 6.08
N GLU A 107 35.31 -6.92 4.82
CA GLU A 107 36.44 -6.08 4.37
C GLU A 107 36.12 -4.58 4.36
N HIS A 108 34.82 -4.21 4.27
CA HIS A 108 34.34 -2.83 4.20
C HIS A 108 33.76 -2.29 5.51
N GLU A 109 33.99 -2.96 6.65
CA GLU A 109 33.41 -2.59 7.95
C GLU A 109 33.65 -1.11 8.36
N GLN A 110 34.71 -0.48 7.83
CA GLN A 110 35.10 0.90 8.15
C GLN A 110 34.94 1.90 6.99
N GLN A 111 34.45 1.47 5.81
CA GLN A 111 34.33 2.35 4.64
C GLN A 111 32.88 2.50 4.18
N PRO A 112 32.43 3.73 3.89
CA PRO A 112 31.08 3.96 3.38
C PRO A 112 30.90 3.40 1.97
N PHE A 113 29.78 2.72 1.76
CA PHE A 113 29.30 2.33 0.43
C PHE A 113 28.56 3.50 -0.20
N LYS A 114 28.77 3.71 -1.52
CA LYS A 114 28.03 4.71 -2.34
C LYS A 114 26.68 4.20 -2.86
N ALA A 115 26.16 3.14 -2.24
CA ALA A 115 24.93 2.51 -2.69
C ALA A 115 23.74 3.40 -2.36
N HIS A 116 22.92 3.65 -3.37
CA HIS A 116 21.67 4.38 -3.23
C HIS A 116 20.50 3.43 -2.94
N LEU A 117 20.63 2.16 -3.33
CA LEU A 117 19.67 1.09 -3.09
C LEU A 117 20.40 -0.09 -2.46
N LEU A 118 19.86 -0.56 -1.34
CA LEU A 118 20.23 -1.81 -0.69
C LEU A 118 19.04 -2.78 -0.75
N SER A 119 19.26 -3.97 -1.30
CA SER A 119 18.33 -5.08 -1.25
C SER A 119 18.99 -6.28 -0.58
N ILE A 120 18.32 -6.84 0.42
CA ILE A 120 18.78 -8.00 1.17
C ILE A 120 17.69 -9.05 1.14
N SER A 121 18.00 -10.21 0.57
CA SER A 121 17.18 -11.40 0.64
C SER A 121 17.81 -12.42 1.58
N THR A 122 17.08 -12.91 2.57
CA THR A 122 17.56 -13.93 3.52
C THR A 122 16.66 -15.15 3.48
N ASP A 123 17.25 -16.35 3.62
CA ASP A 123 16.48 -17.59 3.78
C ASP A 123 16.02 -17.82 5.23
N GLU A 124 15.34 -18.94 5.45
CA GLU A 124 14.80 -19.37 6.74
C GLU A 124 15.87 -19.73 7.79
N THR A 125 17.12 -19.88 7.38
CA THR A 125 18.23 -20.27 8.26
C THR A 125 19.05 -19.07 8.75
N PHE A 126 18.76 -17.86 8.26
CA PHE A 126 19.46 -16.65 8.67
C PHE A 126 19.12 -16.28 10.13
N SER A 127 20.15 -16.10 10.95
CA SER A 127 19.97 -15.91 12.40
C SER A 127 19.59 -14.49 12.83
N SER A 128 19.31 -13.59 11.87
CA SER A 128 19.15 -12.15 12.12
C SER A 128 20.38 -11.47 12.75
N LYS A 129 21.58 -12.07 12.59
CA LYS A 129 22.84 -11.47 13.01
C LYS A 129 23.39 -10.56 11.91
N TRP A 130 23.12 -9.28 12.09
CA TRP A 130 23.58 -8.23 11.21
C TRP A 130 25.03 -7.84 11.46
N PHE A 131 25.72 -7.52 10.37
CA PHE A 131 27.03 -6.88 10.39
C PHE A 131 26.84 -5.42 10.02
N ASP A 132 27.57 -4.54 10.68
CA ASP A 132 27.42 -3.11 10.45
C ASP A 132 27.81 -2.74 9.02
N MET A 133 27.09 -1.75 8.48
CA MET A 133 27.33 -1.17 7.17
C MET A 133 27.21 0.35 7.26
N GLN A 134 28.07 1.05 6.51
CA GLN A 134 28.00 2.50 6.37
C GLN A 134 27.37 2.82 5.01
N LEU A 135 26.10 3.25 5.02
CA LEU A 135 25.29 3.49 3.82
C LEU A 135 24.67 4.90 3.84
N PRO A 136 25.49 5.96 3.91
CA PRO A 136 24.99 7.33 4.10
C PRO A 136 24.17 7.85 2.91
N GLU A 137 24.38 7.31 1.70
CA GLU A 137 23.70 7.71 0.46
C GLU A 137 22.46 6.87 0.13
N ALA A 138 22.17 5.83 0.93
CA ALA A 138 21.10 4.90 0.62
C ALA A 138 19.73 5.55 0.81
N LYS A 139 18.98 5.66 -0.29
CA LYS A 139 17.60 6.17 -0.34
C LYS A 139 16.57 5.05 -0.17
N ILE A 140 16.94 3.81 -0.52
CA ILE A 140 16.04 2.66 -0.57
C ILE A 140 16.62 1.47 0.17
N LEU A 141 15.79 0.85 1.00
CA LEU A 141 16.05 -0.42 1.65
C LEU A 141 14.92 -1.42 1.31
N VAL A 142 15.28 -2.53 0.67
CA VAL A 142 14.40 -3.67 0.40
C VAL A 142 14.86 -4.86 1.25
N LEU A 143 13.99 -5.38 2.09
CA LEU A 143 14.23 -6.54 2.95
C LEU A 143 13.26 -7.64 2.57
N ASN A 144 13.80 -8.72 2.00
CA ASN A 144 13.05 -9.91 1.63
C ASN A 144 13.47 -11.06 2.54
N PHE A 145 12.55 -11.72 3.22
CA PHE A 145 12.92 -12.83 4.11
C PHE A 145 11.85 -13.91 4.22
N ARG A 146 12.21 -15.03 4.85
CA ARG A 146 11.32 -16.16 5.12
C ARG A 146 11.51 -16.67 6.56
N THR A 147 11.04 -15.92 7.55
CA THR A 147 11.18 -16.29 8.97
C THR A 147 10.04 -15.69 9.79
N LYS A 148 9.77 -16.26 10.98
CA LYS A 148 8.78 -15.75 11.94
C LYS A 148 9.27 -14.51 12.68
N ASP A 149 10.57 -14.45 12.93
CA ASP A 149 11.20 -13.40 13.72
C ASP A 149 12.30 -12.77 12.88
N TYR A 150 12.17 -11.47 12.63
CA TYR A 150 13.14 -10.74 11.82
C TYR A 150 13.48 -9.39 12.46
N ALA A 151 14.72 -9.21 12.90
CA ALA A 151 15.14 -7.93 13.44
C ALA A 151 15.57 -7.00 12.31
N LEU A 152 15.11 -5.75 12.28
CA LEU A 152 15.72 -4.75 11.40
C LEU A 152 17.21 -4.58 11.77
N PRO A 153 18.10 -4.43 10.75
CA PRO A 153 19.52 -4.23 10.99
C PRO A 153 19.81 -2.94 11.76
N LYS A 154 20.72 -3.00 12.74
CA LYS A 154 21.10 -1.81 13.52
C LYS A 154 21.68 -0.69 12.66
N PHE A 155 22.43 -1.04 11.62
CA PHE A 155 23.03 -0.07 10.70
C PHE A 155 21.99 0.80 9.96
N VAL A 156 20.70 0.45 10.00
CA VAL A 156 19.62 1.29 9.45
C VAL A 156 19.65 2.69 10.04
N GLU A 157 20.06 2.87 11.30
CA GLU A 157 20.25 4.19 11.93
C GLU A 157 21.26 5.08 11.18
N ASN A 158 22.22 4.48 10.46
CA ASN A 158 23.24 5.20 9.71
C ASN A 158 22.78 5.58 8.29
N MET A 159 21.61 5.11 7.86
CA MET A 159 21.04 5.38 6.53
C MET A 159 20.31 6.73 6.53
N SER A 160 21.03 7.82 6.80
CA SER A 160 20.43 9.15 7.01
C SER A 160 19.62 9.70 5.83
N GLN A 161 19.85 9.20 4.61
CA GLN A 161 19.10 9.56 3.40
C GLN A 161 17.97 8.60 3.06
N LEU A 162 17.65 7.63 3.93
CA LEU A 162 16.63 6.62 3.66
C LEU A 162 15.26 7.27 3.53
N LYS A 163 14.60 7.01 2.40
CA LYS A 163 13.26 7.51 2.06
C LYS A 163 12.23 6.39 1.96
N VAL A 164 12.65 5.20 1.54
CA VAL A 164 11.77 4.07 1.23
C VAL A 164 12.24 2.82 1.96
N LEU A 165 11.33 2.20 2.69
CA LEU A 165 11.52 0.88 3.30
C LEU A 165 10.46 -0.08 2.78
N ILE A 166 10.89 -1.17 2.15
CA ILE A 166 10.04 -2.28 1.75
C ILE A 166 10.46 -3.51 2.55
N VAL A 167 9.50 -4.10 3.25
CA VAL A 167 9.73 -5.30 4.06
C VAL A 167 8.73 -6.38 3.64
N THR A 168 9.23 -7.46 3.08
CA THR A 168 8.42 -8.54 2.52
C THR A 168 8.82 -9.88 3.13
N ASN A 169 7.88 -10.48 3.84
CA ASN A 169 8.00 -11.86 4.31
C ASN A 169 7.34 -12.81 3.30
N TYR A 170 8.13 -13.64 2.63
CA TYR A 170 7.65 -14.62 1.64
C TYR A 170 7.19 -15.95 2.26
N SER A 171 7.00 -15.99 3.58
CA SER A 171 6.46 -17.16 4.29
C SER A 171 4.93 -17.23 4.18
N SER A 172 4.36 -18.40 4.50
CA SER A 172 2.90 -18.57 4.57
C SER A 172 2.28 -17.96 5.83
N PHE A 173 3.08 -17.59 6.83
CA PHE A 173 2.67 -17.00 8.11
C PHE A 173 3.18 -15.57 8.26
N HIS A 174 2.59 -14.80 9.19
CA HIS A 174 3.05 -13.45 9.54
C HIS A 174 4.36 -13.49 10.33
N ALA A 175 5.21 -12.48 10.13
CA ALA A 175 6.44 -12.31 10.88
C ALA A 175 6.37 -11.14 11.86
N GLU A 176 6.93 -11.33 13.05
CA GLU A 176 7.23 -10.23 13.96
C GLU A 176 8.54 -9.57 13.51
N VAL A 177 8.48 -8.25 13.30
CA VAL A 177 9.67 -7.48 12.95
C VAL A 177 10.13 -6.68 14.17
N GLY A 178 11.31 -7.04 14.68
CA GLY A 178 11.96 -6.33 15.77
C GLY A 178 12.70 -5.09 15.30
N ASN A 179 13.11 -4.24 16.24
CA ASN A 179 13.91 -3.04 15.98
C ASN A 179 13.25 -1.93 15.14
N PHE A 180 11.91 -1.86 15.08
CA PHE A 180 11.22 -0.76 14.41
C PHE A 180 11.54 0.63 14.99
N GLN A 181 11.93 0.71 16.26
CA GLN A 181 12.36 1.94 16.91
C GLN A 181 13.57 2.62 16.25
N LEU A 182 14.40 1.86 15.52
CA LEU A 182 15.53 2.42 14.77
C LEU A 182 15.07 3.43 13.70
N LEU A 183 13.86 3.23 13.14
CA LEU A 183 13.30 4.13 12.13
C LEU A 183 12.99 5.53 12.68
N GLY A 184 12.81 5.67 14.00
CA GLY A 184 12.53 6.97 14.64
C GLY A 184 13.69 7.97 14.54
N SER A 185 14.89 7.50 14.23
CA SER A 185 16.05 8.36 13.95
C SER A 185 16.09 8.89 12.51
N LEU A 186 15.26 8.33 11.61
CA LEU A 186 15.36 8.56 10.17
C LEU A 186 14.41 9.66 9.70
N ASN A 187 14.92 10.88 9.69
CA ASN A 187 14.13 12.06 9.36
C ASN A 187 13.69 12.14 7.88
N ASN A 188 14.31 11.41 6.96
CA ASN A 188 13.98 11.48 5.53
C ASN A 188 12.98 10.41 5.06
N MET A 189 12.53 9.54 5.97
CA MET A 189 11.61 8.46 5.64
C MET A 189 10.28 9.01 5.14
N LYS A 190 9.85 8.57 3.96
CA LYS A 190 8.61 9.00 3.30
C LYS A 190 7.64 7.86 3.04
N ARG A 191 8.15 6.66 2.74
CA ARG A 191 7.33 5.52 2.29
C ARG A 191 7.72 4.25 3.03
N ILE A 192 6.73 3.58 3.61
CA ILE A 192 6.90 2.27 4.22
C ILE A 192 5.89 1.31 3.60
N ARG A 193 6.37 0.16 3.13
CA ARG A 193 5.52 -0.97 2.74
C ARG A 193 5.90 -2.19 3.56
N LEU A 194 4.89 -2.78 4.19
CA LEU A 194 5.00 -4.01 4.97
C LEU A 194 4.12 -5.09 4.34
N GLU A 195 4.68 -6.28 4.16
CA GLU A 195 3.98 -7.41 3.58
C GLU A 195 4.17 -8.67 4.44
N ARG A 196 3.06 -9.25 4.90
CA ARG A 196 3.02 -10.43 5.79
C ARG A 196 3.76 -10.22 7.11
N ILE A 197 3.58 -9.03 7.68
CA ILE A 197 4.15 -8.62 8.97
C ILE A 197 3.04 -8.51 10.02
N SER A 198 3.32 -9.00 11.22
CA SER A 198 2.51 -8.74 12.42
C SER A 198 2.89 -7.37 12.98
N ILE A 199 1.93 -6.45 13.01
CA ILE A 199 2.13 -5.14 13.63
C ILE A 199 1.85 -5.30 15.13
N PRO A 200 2.84 -5.12 16.01
CA PRO A 200 2.61 -5.23 17.45
C PRO A 200 1.72 -4.09 17.93
N THR A 201 0.99 -4.32 19.02
CA THR A 201 0.23 -3.27 19.69
C THR A 201 1.14 -2.08 20.01
N PRO A 202 0.78 -0.84 19.64
CA PRO A 202 1.61 0.33 19.91
C PRO A 202 1.99 0.37 21.40
N SER A 203 3.30 0.45 21.68
CA SER A 203 3.76 0.73 23.04
C SER A 203 3.30 2.14 23.44
N LYS A 204 3.26 2.44 24.75
CA LYS A 204 2.84 3.76 25.27
C LYS A 204 3.65 4.96 24.72
N THR A 205 4.77 4.70 24.04
CA THR A 205 5.62 5.70 23.38
C THR A 205 5.92 5.24 21.95
N PRO A 206 5.08 5.60 20.97
CA PRO A 206 5.25 5.15 19.60
C PRO A 206 6.47 5.81 18.95
N VAL A 207 7.02 5.14 17.95
CA VAL A 207 8.08 5.68 17.11
C VAL A 207 7.47 6.76 16.23
N LYS A 208 7.87 8.01 16.44
CA LYS A 208 7.38 9.13 15.64
C LYS A 208 8.14 9.17 14.31
N LEU A 209 7.42 9.06 13.19
CA LEU A 209 7.96 9.20 11.84
C LEU A 209 7.43 10.49 11.22
N GLU A 210 8.10 11.60 11.55
CA GLU A 210 7.67 12.96 11.21
C GLU A 210 7.38 13.15 9.73
N ASN A 211 8.23 12.63 8.84
CA ASN A 211 8.14 12.89 7.40
C ASN A 211 7.47 11.76 6.60
N LEU A 212 6.92 10.74 7.28
CA LEU A 212 6.26 9.64 6.58
C LEU A 212 4.99 10.13 5.89
N GLN A 213 4.91 9.93 4.57
CA GLN A 213 3.81 10.38 3.73
C GLN A 213 2.89 9.23 3.30
N LYS A 214 3.44 8.01 3.15
CA LYS A 214 2.70 6.83 2.71
C LYS A 214 3.06 5.61 3.53
N ILE A 215 2.03 4.86 3.94
CA ILE A 215 2.17 3.53 4.53
C ILE A 215 1.27 2.54 3.81
N SER A 216 1.82 1.38 3.45
CA SER A 216 1.08 0.28 2.82
C SER A 216 1.24 -1.00 3.63
N LEU A 217 0.12 -1.59 4.04
CA LEU A 217 0.04 -2.82 4.81
C LEU A 217 -0.63 -3.88 3.93
N PHE A 218 0.10 -4.91 3.53
CA PHE A 218 -0.40 -5.96 2.64
C PHE A 218 -0.34 -7.33 3.33
N MET A 219 -1.47 -8.00 3.49
CA MET A 219 -1.55 -9.26 4.23
C MET A 219 -0.89 -9.18 5.61
N CYS A 220 -1.05 -8.05 6.29
CA CYS A 220 -0.50 -7.85 7.64
C CYS A 220 -1.51 -8.31 8.69
N SER A 221 -1.00 -8.76 9.84
CA SER A 221 -1.83 -8.93 11.03
C SER A 221 -1.81 -7.63 11.82
N ILE A 222 -2.96 -6.95 11.86
CA ILE A 222 -3.12 -5.61 12.44
C ILE A 222 -4.27 -5.53 13.43
N GLY A 223 -5.10 -6.57 13.53
CA GLY A 223 -6.35 -6.57 14.28
C GLY A 223 -6.15 -6.16 15.74
N ASP A 224 -5.24 -6.83 16.45
CA ASP A 224 -4.93 -6.55 17.86
C ASP A 224 -4.30 -5.17 18.06
N ALA A 225 -3.46 -4.72 17.12
CA ALA A 225 -2.81 -3.41 17.21
C ALA A 225 -3.80 -2.27 17.03
N PHE A 226 -4.76 -2.43 16.12
CA PHE A 226 -5.77 -1.42 15.82
C PHE A 226 -6.87 -1.42 16.87
N SER A 227 -7.33 -2.59 17.33
CA SER A 227 -8.38 -2.66 18.36
C SER A 227 -7.96 -2.11 19.72
N ASN A 228 -6.65 -2.15 20.03
CA ASN A 228 -6.08 -1.66 21.28
C ASN A 228 -5.34 -0.32 21.12
N CYS A 229 -5.48 0.34 19.96
CA CYS A 229 -4.88 1.64 19.75
C CYS A 229 -5.54 2.69 20.65
N SER A 230 -4.73 3.51 21.31
CA SER A 230 -5.18 4.60 22.19
C SER A 230 -4.40 5.89 21.96
N ILE A 231 -3.53 5.89 20.93
CA ILE A 231 -2.66 6.99 20.58
C ILE A 231 -3.11 7.52 19.24
N LYS A 232 -3.29 8.84 19.17
CA LYS A 232 -3.69 9.54 17.95
C LYS A 232 -2.69 9.33 16.82
N LEU A 233 -3.20 9.16 15.61
CA LEU A 233 -2.35 8.98 14.43
C LEU A 233 -1.44 10.19 14.20
N SER A 234 -1.92 11.39 14.50
CA SER A 234 -1.10 12.61 14.40
C SER A 234 0.10 12.65 15.38
N GLU A 235 0.06 11.90 16.48
CA GLU A 235 1.16 11.87 17.45
C GLU A 235 2.39 11.11 16.93
N PHE A 236 2.18 10.09 16.08
CA PHE A 236 3.27 9.27 15.55
C PHE A 236 3.48 9.38 14.03
N LEU A 237 2.44 9.69 13.25
CA LEU A 237 2.50 9.89 11.79
C LEU A 237 1.82 11.22 11.36
N PRO A 238 2.32 12.39 11.84
CA PRO A 238 1.64 13.68 11.66
C PRO A 238 1.45 14.13 10.20
N ASN A 239 2.33 13.70 9.29
CA ASN A 239 2.32 14.12 7.88
C ASN A 239 1.87 13.01 6.92
N LEU A 240 1.21 11.96 7.43
CA LEU A 240 0.74 10.86 6.62
C LEU A 240 -0.39 11.32 5.68
N LYS A 241 -0.19 11.10 4.38
CA LYS A 241 -1.11 11.49 3.30
C LYS A 241 -1.84 10.29 2.72
N GLU A 242 -1.21 9.12 2.71
CA GLU A 242 -1.76 7.91 2.09
C GLU A 242 -1.60 6.69 3.02
N MET A 243 -2.70 5.98 3.22
CA MET A 243 -2.72 4.70 3.92
C MET A 243 -3.44 3.66 3.08
N ASN A 244 -2.74 2.58 2.76
CA ASN A 244 -3.29 1.41 2.07
C ASN A 244 -3.28 0.21 3.01
N ILE A 245 -4.43 -0.43 3.19
CA ILE A 245 -4.60 -1.65 3.97
C ILE A 245 -5.26 -2.68 3.06
N ASP A 246 -4.50 -3.64 2.59
CA ASP A 246 -4.93 -4.59 1.58
C ASP A 246 -4.76 -6.02 2.13
N PHE A 247 -5.78 -6.86 2.02
CA PHE A 247 -5.75 -8.27 2.44
C PHE A 247 -5.46 -8.53 3.93
N CYS A 248 -5.70 -7.57 4.81
CA CYS A 248 -5.59 -7.78 6.26
C CYS A 248 -6.89 -8.45 6.76
N ASP A 249 -6.82 -9.75 7.01
CA ASP A 249 -7.99 -10.60 7.30
C ASP A 249 -8.49 -10.51 8.76
N ASP A 250 -7.74 -9.82 9.62
CA ASP A 250 -8.02 -9.60 11.04
C ASP A 250 -8.50 -8.17 11.36
N LEU A 251 -8.54 -7.26 10.38
CA LEU A 251 -9.10 -5.92 10.55
C LEU A 251 -10.61 -5.98 10.77
N VAL A 252 -11.06 -5.64 11.98
CA VAL A 252 -12.50 -5.58 12.33
C VAL A 252 -13.04 -4.16 12.26
N LYS A 253 -12.26 -3.19 12.75
CA LYS A 253 -12.61 -1.76 12.80
C LYS A 253 -11.37 -0.92 12.58
N LEU A 254 -11.53 0.25 11.95
CA LEU A 254 -10.49 1.27 11.93
C LEU A 254 -10.48 2.02 13.29
N PRO A 255 -9.33 2.31 13.90
CA PRO A 255 -9.27 3.05 15.16
C PRO A 255 -9.82 4.46 15.01
N VAL A 256 -10.60 4.94 15.98
CA VAL A 256 -11.09 6.33 15.98
C VAL A 256 -9.95 7.34 16.11
N GLU A 257 -8.85 6.91 16.71
CA GLU A 257 -7.59 7.64 16.84
C GLU A 257 -6.97 7.99 15.49
N PHE A 258 -7.34 7.31 14.40
CA PHE A 258 -6.81 7.60 13.06
C PHE A 258 -7.54 8.76 12.38
N CYS A 259 -8.74 9.09 12.87
CA CYS A 259 -9.58 10.14 12.33
C CYS A 259 -9.08 11.55 12.64
N ASP A 260 -8.09 11.68 13.53
CA ASP A 260 -7.50 12.98 13.89
C ASP A 260 -6.48 13.50 12.87
N SER A 261 -6.18 12.71 11.83
CA SER A 261 -5.21 13.09 10.80
C SER A 261 -5.76 14.18 9.89
N ASN A 262 -5.13 15.36 9.99
CA ASN A 262 -5.41 16.50 9.12
C ASN A 262 -4.65 16.45 7.79
N CYS A 263 -3.73 15.49 7.59
CA CYS A 263 -2.91 15.42 6.38
C CYS A 263 -3.36 14.32 5.41
N MET A 264 -4.21 13.39 5.87
CA MET A 264 -4.61 12.24 5.07
C MET A 264 -5.48 12.65 3.89
N LYS A 265 -5.03 12.26 2.68
CA LYS A 265 -5.69 12.50 1.40
C LYS A 265 -6.26 11.23 0.79
N LYS A 266 -5.62 10.08 1.02
CA LYS A 266 -6.03 8.79 0.44
C LYS A 266 -6.08 7.72 1.53
N LEU A 267 -7.24 7.12 1.72
CA LEU A 267 -7.44 5.96 2.58
C LEU A 267 -8.04 4.84 1.75
N SER A 268 -7.30 3.73 1.62
CA SER A 268 -7.74 2.55 0.89
C SER A 268 -7.72 1.34 1.81
N ILE A 269 -8.87 0.70 2.00
CA ILE A 269 -9.03 -0.55 2.71
C ILE A 269 -9.66 -1.55 1.75
N THR A 270 -8.90 -2.57 1.34
CA THR A 270 -9.37 -3.55 0.36
C THR A 270 -9.17 -4.99 0.80
N TYR A 271 -10.12 -5.85 0.45
CA TYR A 271 -10.10 -7.27 0.78
C TYR A 271 -9.88 -7.54 2.28
N CYS A 272 -10.52 -6.73 3.13
CA CYS A 272 -10.57 -6.92 4.58
C CYS A 272 -11.94 -7.51 4.96
N PRO A 273 -12.12 -8.86 4.93
CA PRO A 273 -13.44 -9.48 5.05
C PRO A 273 -14.08 -9.35 6.43
N LYS A 274 -13.31 -9.00 7.47
CA LYS A 274 -13.82 -8.82 8.83
C LYS A 274 -14.21 -7.37 9.16
N LEU A 275 -13.86 -6.40 8.30
CA LEU A 275 -14.21 -4.99 8.53
C LEU A 275 -15.74 -4.86 8.55
N SER A 276 -16.30 -4.49 9.69
CA SER A 276 -17.75 -4.43 9.89
C SER A 276 -18.31 -3.01 9.94
N GLU A 277 -17.49 -2.04 10.35
CA GLU A 277 -17.86 -0.64 10.51
C GLU A 277 -16.65 0.27 10.34
N LEU A 278 -16.91 1.52 9.98
CA LEU A 278 -15.97 2.62 10.09
C LEU A 278 -16.30 3.46 11.33
N PRO A 279 -15.30 4.08 11.99
CA PRO A 279 -15.56 4.99 13.09
C PRO A 279 -16.33 6.23 12.62
N ASP A 280 -17.27 6.72 13.43
CA ASP A 280 -18.00 7.97 13.15
C ASP A 280 -17.04 9.15 12.97
N GLY A 281 -15.86 9.12 13.59
CA GLY A 281 -14.83 10.16 13.40
C GLY A 281 -14.31 10.27 11.96
N ILE A 282 -14.59 9.33 11.05
CA ILE A 282 -14.08 9.38 9.67
C ILE A 282 -14.39 10.73 8.98
N GLY A 283 -15.52 11.36 9.32
CA GLY A 283 -15.91 12.67 8.82
C GLY A 283 -15.02 13.85 9.27
N ASP A 284 -14.18 13.66 10.28
CA ASP A 284 -13.22 14.66 10.76
C ASP A 284 -11.99 14.77 9.84
N MET A 285 -11.78 13.79 8.95
CA MET A 285 -10.68 13.77 7.99
C MET A 285 -10.99 14.65 6.77
N VAL A 286 -11.20 15.94 7.00
CA VAL A 286 -11.73 16.91 6.01
C VAL A 286 -10.86 17.09 4.76
N ASN A 287 -9.59 16.68 4.79
CA ASN A 287 -8.67 16.71 3.65
C ASN A 287 -8.64 15.41 2.83
N LEU A 288 -9.47 14.42 3.19
CA LEU A 288 -9.56 13.16 2.48
C LEU A 288 -10.18 13.38 1.09
N GLU A 289 -9.43 13.03 0.05
CA GLU A 289 -9.78 13.17 -1.37
C GLU A 289 -10.26 11.83 -1.97
N VAL A 290 -9.74 10.71 -1.46
CA VAL A 290 -10.07 9.35 -1.90
C VAL A 290 -10.36 8.46 -0.70
N LEU A 291 -11.54 7.86 -0.68
CA LEU A 291 -11.93 6.79 0.24
C LEU A 291 -12.30 5.54 -0.56
N ARG A 292 -11.49 4.49 -0.43
CA ARG A 292 -11.71 3.21 -1.08
C ARG A 292 -11.94 2.12 -0.04
N LEU A 293 -13.07 1.44 -0.15
CA LEU A 293 -13.55 0.36 0.72
C LEU A 293 -13.98 -0.78 -0.20
N ARG A 294 -13.04 -1.60 -0.62
CA ARG A 294 -13.31 -2.60 -1.67
C ARG A 294 -13.31 -4.01 -1.11
N SER A 295 -14.27 -4.84 -1.49
CA SER A 295 -14.39 -6.22 -1.00
C SER A 295 -14.39 -6.32 0.54
N CYS A 296 -14.90 -5.29 1.23
CA CYS A 296 -15.12 -5.29 2.67
C CYS A 296 -16.49 -5.94 2.95
N ILE A 297 -16.56 -7.25 2.75
CA ILE A 297 -17.83 -7.99 2.62
C ILE A 297 -18.73 -7.97 3.86
N ARG A 298 -18.23 -7.57 5.03
CA ARG A 298 -19.00 -7.43 6.29
C ARG A 298 -19.35 -6.00 6.66
N LEU A 299 -18.88 -5.01 5.89
CA LEU A 299 -19.17 -3.60 6.14
C LEU A 299 -20.68 -3.38 5.98
N GLN A 300 -21.36 -2.97 7.06
CA GLN A 300 -22.83 -2.86 7.08
C GLN A 300 -23.33 -1.53 6.50
N GLY A 301 -22.49 -0.49 6.49
CA GLY A 301 -22.84 0.83 5.99
C GLY A 301 -21.72 1.83 6.20
N LEU A 302 -21.95 3.05 5.72
CA LEU A 302 -21.08 4.20 5.96
C LEU A 302 -21.67 5.05 7.10
N PRO A 303 -20.85 5.64 7.99
CA PRO A 303 -21.35 6.50 9.05
C PRO A 303 -21.93 7.79 8.48
N GLY A 304 -22.92 8.38 9.16
CA GLY A 304 -23.56 9.63 8.71
C GLY A 304 -22.60 10.82 8.64
N SER A 305 -21.49 10.77 9.39
CA SER A 305 -20.42 11.78 9.33
C SER A 305 -19.68 11.81 7.99
N ILE A 306 -19.85 10.81 7.11
CA ILE A 306 -19.22 10.79 5.78
C ILE A 306 -19.50 12.07 4.99
N GLY A 307 -20.70 12.67 5.17
CA GLY A 307 -21.07 13.93 4.52
C GLY A 307 -20.17 15.12 4.87
N ASN A 308 -19.43 15.06 5.98
CA ASN A 308 -18.48 16.10 6.36
C ASN A 308 -17.19 16.09 5.53
N LEU A 309 -16.93 15.05 4.73
CA LEU A 309 -15.74 14.92 3.88
C LEU A 309 -15.81 15.83 2.64
N SER A 310 -15.73 17.13 2.90
CA SER A 310 -15.94 18.18 1.89
C SER A 310 -14.96 18.12 0.71
N ASN A 311 -13.75 17.56 0.86
CA ASN A 311 -12.77 17.42 -0.23
C ASN A 311 -12.83 16.05 -0.95
N LEU A 312 -13.74 15.15 -0.56
CA LEU A 312 -13.80 13.82 -1.14
C LEU A 312 -14.19 13.89 -2.61
N THR A 313 -13.34 13.38 -3.48
CA THR A 313 -13.55 13.36 -4.93
C THR A 313 -13.88 11.96 -5.45
N PHE A 314 -13.46 10.92 -4.73
CA PHE A 314 -13.73 9.54 -5.08
C PHE A 314 -14.14 8.71 -3.87
N LEU A 315 -15.32 8.08 -3.97
CA LEU A 315 -15.81 7.06 -3.05
C LEU A 315 -15.97 5.74 -3.80
N ASP A 316 -15.29 4.70 -3.33
CA ASP A 316 -15.38 3.34 -3.86
C ASP A 316 -15.83 2.38 -2.78
N ILE A 317 -17.02 1.79 -2.94
CA ILE A 317 -17.58 0.75 -2.07
C ILE A 317 -17.76 -0.58 -2.81
N CYS A 318 -17.02 -0.80 -3.90
CA CYS A 318 -17.13 -1.98 -4.75
C CYS A 318 -17.01 -3.29 -3.95
N ASP A 319 -17.86 -4.27 -4.26
CA ASP A 319 -17.94 -5.57 -3.59
C ASP A 319 -18.20 -5.49 -2.06
N CYS A 320 -18.69 -4.36 -1.53
CA CYS A 320 -19.24 -4.27 -0.18
C CYS A 320 -20.67 -4.82 -0.15
N VAL A 321 -20.78 -6.15 -0.26
CA VAL A 321 -22.04 -6.88 -0.42
C VAL A 321 -22.99 -6.78 0.78
N SER A 322 -22.51 -6.36 1.95
CA SER A 322 -23.33 -6.23 3.17
C SER A 322 -23.90 -4.83 3.40
N ILE A 323 -23.53 -3.83 2.59
CA ILE A 323 -24.08 -2.48 2.73
C ILE A 323 -25.55 -2.50 2.30
N GLU A 324 -26.44 -2.15 3.22
CA GLU A 324 -27.89 -2.16 2.97
C GLU A 324 -28.40 -0.79 2.52
N ASN A 325 -27.81 0.29 3.03
CA ASN A 325 -28.17 1.68 2.72
C ASN A 325 -26.94 2.60 2.73
N LEU A 326 -27.02 3.70 1.98
CA LEU A 326 -26.12 4.84 2.14
C LEU A 326 -26.76 5.85 3.12
N PRO A 327 -25.97 6.54 3.97
CA PRO A 327 -26.52 7.55 4.86
C PRO A 327 -27.05 8.76 4.07
N ASP A 328 -28.13 9.40 4.53
CA ASP A 328 -28.70 10.58 3.87
C ASP A 328 -27.66 11.69 3.64
N ARG A 329 -26.71 11.87 4.56
CA ARG A 329 -25.66 12.90 4.43
C ARG A 329 -24.63 12.61 3.34
N VAL A 330 -24.72 11.49 2.62
CA VAL A 330 -23.89 11.24 1.42
C VAL A 330 -24.07 12.33 0.37
N GLY A 331 -25.24 12.98 0.30
CA GLY A 331 -25.50 14.12 -0.59
C GLY A 331 -24.68 15.38 -0.28
N GLU A 332 -24.09 15.47 0.93
CA GLU A 332 -23.25 16.60 1.36
C GLU A 332 -21.81 16.49 0.84
N LEU A 333 -21.46 15.42 0.11
CA LEU A 333 -20.16 15.25 -0.53
C LEU A 333 -20.03 16.13 -1.79
N HIS A 334 -20.05 17.45 -1.61
CA HIS A 334 -20.19 18.43 -2.70
C HIS A 334 -19.08 18.38 -3.77
N ASN A 335 -17.89 17.84 -3.44
CA ASN A 335 -16.78 17.68 -4.38
C ASN A 335 -16.68 16.28 -4.99
N LEU A 336 -17.61 15.36 -4.68
CA LEU A 336 -17.56 14.00 -5.17
C LEU A 336 -17.70 13.98 -6.69
N ARG A 337 -16.71 13.43 -7.38
CA ARG A 337 -16.66 13.33 -8.85
C ARG A 337 -16.92 11.93 -9.35
N LYS A 338 -16.62 10.94 -8.53
CA LYS A 338 -16.72 9.52 -8.87
C LYS A 338 -17.28 8.72 -7.70
N LEU A 339 -18.27 7.88 -8.01
CA LEU A 339 -18.84 6.91 -7.09
C LEU A 339 -18.78 5.52 -7.72
N ASN A 340 -18.18 4.54 -7.03
CA ASN A 340 -18.23 3.14 -7.43
C ASN A 340 -19.02 2.32 -6.41
N MET A 341 -20.12 1.72 -6.85
CA MET A 341 -21.00 0.85 -6.05
C MET A 341 -21.25 -0.49 -6.73
N THR A 342 -20.29 -0.95 -7.55
CA THR A 342 -20.36 -2.24 -8.24
C THR A 342 -20.48 -3.39 -7.26
N ASN A 343 -21.42 -4.31 -7.48
CA ASN A 343 -21.64 -5.51 -6.66
C ASN A 343 -21.96 -5.23 -5.17
N CYS A 344 -22.67 -4.13 -4.89
CA CYS A 344 -23.31 -3.87 -3.60
C CYS A 344 -24.68 -4.56 -3.53
N SER A 345 -24.70 -5.89 -3.50
CA SER A 345 -25.91 -6.71 -3.72
C SER A 345 -27.06 -6.50 -2.73
N LYS A 346 -26.79 -5.97 -1.53
CA LYS A 346 -27.80 -5.68 -0.52
C LYS A 346 -28.30 -4.24 -0.52
N LEU A 347 -27.70 -3.36 -1.32
CA LEU A 347 -28.12 -1.98 -1.43
C LEU A 347 -29.46 -1.94 -2.16
N GLN A 348 -30.55 -1.72 -1.43
CA GLN A 348 -31.91 -1.79 -1.96
C GLN A 348 -32.47 -0.43 -2.37
N ASP A 349 -32.05 0.62 -1.68
CA ASP A 349 -32.49 2.00 -1.90
C ASP A 349 -31.29 2.96 -1.89
N LEU A 350 -31.43 4.06 -2.61
CA LEU A 350 -30.49 5.18 -2.58
C LEU A 350 -31.17 6.41 -1.96
N PRO A 351 -30.48 7.16 -1.09
CA PRO A 351 -31.05 8.35 -0.47
C PRO A 351 -31.30 9.44 -1.52
N GLU A 352 -32.41 10.16 -1.39
CA GLU A 352 -32.80 11.22 -2.33
C GLU A 352 -31.76 12.35 -2.41
N SER A 353 -30.99 12.54 -1.34
CA SER A 353 -29.90 13.51 -1.24
C SER A 353 -28.77 13.31 -2.26
N LEU A 354 -28.64 12.14 -2.90
CA LEU A 354 -27.67 11.96 -3.99
C LEU A 354 -27.92 12.91 -5.17
N LYS A 355 -29.13 13.48 -5.30
CA LYS A 355 -29.41 14.55 -6.27
C LYS A 355 -28.62 15.84 -6.01
N GLU A 356 -28.11 16.03 -4.79
CA GLU A 356 -27.34 17.20 -4.34
C GLU A 356 -25.85 17.09 -4.70
N LEU A 357 -25.41 15.96 -5.25
CA LEU A 357 -24.04 15.73 -5.72
C LEU A 357 -23.78 16.43 -7.07
N GLU A 358 -23.73 17.75 -7.06
CA GLU A 358 -23.59 18.59 -8.27
C GLU A 358 -22.31 18.33 -9.08
N GLN A 359 -21.24 17.82 -8.43
CA GLN A 359 -19.94 17.57 -9.09
C GLN A 359 -19.76 16.12 -9.55
N LEU A 360 -20.74 15.22 -9.31
CA LEU A 360 -20.59 13.80 -9.60
C LEU A 360 -20.65 13.57 -11.11
N LYS A 361 -19.56 13.10 -11.72
CA LYS A 361 -19.46 12.91 -13.17
C LYS A 361 -19.55 11.46 -13.59
N VAL A 362 -19.05 10.54 -12.76
CA VAL A 362 -18.94 9.12 -13.10
C VAL A 362 -19.57 8.27 -12.01
N LEU A 363 -20.50 7.42 -12.41
CA LEU A 363 -21.01 6.32 -11.60
C LEU A 363 -20.49 5.00 -12.18
N ILE A 364 -19.84 4.19 -11.37
CA ILE A 364 -19.47 2.82 -11.72
C ILE A 364 -20.37 1.85 -10.95
N CYS A 365 -21.08 0.99 -11.68
CA CYS A 365 -21.99 0.01 -11.09
C CYS A 365 -22.14 -1.24 -11.97
N ASP A 366 -22.89 -2.22 -11.45
CA ASP A 366 -23.44 -3.33 -12.24
C ASP A 366 -24.87 -2.99 -12.71
N ASP A 367 -25.50 -3.91 -13.44
CA ASP A 367 -26.86 -3.72 -13.97
C ASP A 367 -27.89 -3.43 -12.87
N ASN A 368 -27.74 -4.03 -11.69
CA ASN A 368 -28.64 -3.79 -10.55
C ASN A 368 -28.45 -2.38 -10.01
N GLY A 369 -27.20 -1.95 -9.81
CA GLY A 369 -26.88 -0.61 -9.36
C GLY A 369 -27.32 0.48 -10.35
N LYS A 370 -27.28 0.20 -11.66
CA LYS A 370 -27.82 1.09 -12.69
C LYS A 370 -29.35 1.23 -12.57
N GLN A 371 -30.08 0.12 -12.46
CA GLN A 371 -31.54 0.15 -12.27
C GLN A 371 -31.91 0.91 -11.01
N LEU A 372 -31.17 0.68 -9.92
CA LEU A 372 -31.37 1.38 -8.66
C LEU A 372 -31.17 2.89 -8.85
N TRP A 373 -30.07 3.30 -9.47
CA TRP A 373 -29.77 4.71 -9.78
C TRP A 373 -30.88 5.38 -10.60
N GLU A 374 -31.30 4.76 -11.71
CA GLU A 374 -32.33 5.31 -12.60
C GLU A 374 -33.71 5.38 -11.91
N SER A 375 -34.01 4.44 -10.99
CA SER A 375 -35.27 4.43 -10.25
C SER A 375 -35.33 5.47 -9.13
N SER A 376 -34.25 5.65 -8.39
CA SER A 376 -34.16 6.61 -7.28
C SER A 376 -33.93 8.05 -7.78
N LEU A 377 -33.26 8.23 -8.92
CA LEU A 377 -32.83 9.54 -9.45
C LEU A 377 -33.17 9.70 -10.94
N PRO A 378 -34.45 9.63 -11.35
CA PRO A 378 -34.87 9.55 -12.76
C PRO A 378 -34.55 10.78 -13.62
N HIS A 379 -34.19 11.90 -12.99
CA HIS A 379 -33.86 13.16 -13.67
C HIS A 379 -32.36 13.47 -13.72
N ARG A 380 -31.52 12.57 -13.20
CA ARG A 380 -30.09 12.78 -12.98
C ARG A 380 -29.29 12.19 -14.15
N ASN A 381 -29.48 12.77 -15.33
CA ASN A 381 -28.93 12.31 -16.62
C ASN A 381 -27.53 12.88 -16.95
N ASP A 382 -26.99 13.73 -16.08
CA ASP A 382 -25.69 14.40 -16.20
C ASP A 382 -24.50 13.50 -15.80
N VAL A 383 -24.75 12.28 -15.31
CA VAL A 383 -23.71 11.29 -14.93
C VAL A 383 -23.40 10.35 -16.08
N ASP A 384 -22.12 10.11 -16.31
CA ASP A 384 -21.62 8.98 -17.08
C ASP A 384 -21.74 7.70 -16.25
N ILE A 385 -22.69 6.82 -16.59
CA ILE A 385 -22.86 5.51 -15.96
C ILE A 385 -22.01 4.48 -16.70
N ARG A 386 -20.97 3.98 -16.03
CA ARG A 386 -20.07 2.94 -16.54
C ARG A 386 -20.44 1.59 -15.93
N LEU A 387 -20.85 0.66 -16.78
CA LEU A 387 -21.17 -0.70 -16.37
C LEU A 387 -19.90 -1.55 -16.33
N THR A 388 -19.70 -2.26 -15.23
CA THR A 388 -18.59 -3.20 -15.06
C THR A 388 -19.11 -4.63 -15.15
N ILE A 389 -18.49 -5.46 -15.99
CA ILE A 389 -18.75 -6.90 -16.06
C ILE A 389 -17.63 -7.61 -15.30
N LYS A 390 -17.99 -8.45 -14.32
CA LYS A 390 -17.03 -9.20 -13.50
C LYS A 390 -16.06 -10.01 -14.36
N ASP A 391 -14.81 -9.55 -14.45
CA ASP A 391 -13.65 -10.38 -14.81
C ASP A 391 -12.75 -10.47 -13.57
N ILE A 392 -13.17 -11.27 -12.58
CA ILE A 392 -12.33 -11.57 -11.41
C ILE A 392 -11.32 -12.65 -11.83
N ASN A 393 -10.11 -12.23 -12.22
CA ASN A 393 -9.03 -13.18 -12.40
C ASN A 393 -8.47 -13.58 -11.03
N LEU A 394 -8.84 -14.74 -10.50
CA LEU A 394 -8.41 -15.22 -9.17
C LEU A 394 -6.92 -15.64 -9.09
N ASN A 395 -6.14 -15.47 -10.17
CA ASN A 395 -4.73 -15.85 -10.21
C ASN A 395 -3.85 -15.09 -9.19
N TRP A 396 -4.35 -14.06 -8.50
CA TRP A 396 -3.57 -13.21 -7.60
C TRP A 396 -3.41 -13.72 -6.15
N MET A 397 -4.16 -14.73 -5.70
CA MET A 397 -3.98 -15.30 -4.35
C MET A 397 -2.64 -16.07 -4.25
N PRO A 398 -1.71 -15.67 -3.36
CA PRO A 398 -0.54 -16.48 -3.05
C PRO A 398 -0.98 -17.64 -2.13
N GLY A 399 -1.02 -18.87 -2.67
CA GLY A 399 -1.41 -20.06 -1.89
C GLY A 399 -1.79 -21.30 -2.69
N PHE A 400 -1.90 -21.24 -4.01
CA PHE A 400 -2.04 -22.41 -4.89
C PHE A 400 -1.02 -22.32 -6.02
N GLY A 401 0.18 -22.82 -5.77
CA GLY A 401 1.30 -22.88 -6.71
C GLY A 401 2.50 -23.53 -6.05
#